data_AF-A0A963SD13-F1
#
_entry.id   AF-A0A963SD13-F1
#
_cell.length_a   1.000
_cell.length_b   1.000
_cell.length_c   1.000
_cell.angle_alpha   90.00
_cell.angle_beta   90.00
_cell.angle_gamma   90.00
#
_symmetry.space_group_name_H-M   'P 1'
#
loop_
_entity.id
_entity.type
_entity.pdbx_description
1 polymer ?
#
loop_
_entity_poly.entity_id
_entity_poly.type
_entity_poly.pdbx_seq_one_letter_code
_entity_poly.pdbx_strand_id
1 'polypeptide(L)'
;MKAILRVASLLAMGGIVGPVAFAAVASALTATEPHYDSFDENEYSRLVEAYRARLPGLRLFMTIIPPEDGKECGYDPQALFPDQDNQVLDSTDKRSFTDYVGYLAMDRWRNNSRDDEYIAAITDNISERMSEFEAGFLRRCIEATVFSSACMSRVEAFGNTAERFDHNREPFPIIGWGIEDEIVCTYADGVAARRSIPLRSPESEK
;
A
#
# COMPACT_ATOMS: atom_id res chain seq x y z
N MET A 1 -34.86 -24.07 -31.62
CA MET A 1 -33.38 -23.88 -31.63
C MET A 1 -32.95 -22.46 -32.01
N LYS A 2 -33.32 -21.90 -33.18
CA LYS A 2 -32.95 -20.51 -33.57
C LYS A 2 -33.44 -19.42 -32.62
N ALA A 3 -34.64 -19.55 -32.05
CA ALA A 3 -35.20 -18.58 -31.10
C ALA A 3 -34.43 -18.57 -29.76
N ILE A 4 -34.08 -19.76 -29.24
CA ILE A 4 -33.28 -19.92 -28.01
C ILE A 4 -31.87 -19.35 -28.22
N LEU A 5 -31.26 -19.58 -29.39
CA LEU A 5 -29.95 -19.02 -29.73
C LEU A 5 -29.97 -17.48 -29.78
N ARG A 6 -31.05 -16.89 -30.31
CA ARG A 6 -31.24 -15.43 -30.35
C ARG A 6 -31.42 -14.82 -28.96
N VAL A 7 -32.23 -15.45 -28.11
CA VAL A 7 -32.44 -15.00 -26.72
C VAL A 7 -31.14 -15.11 -25.92
N ALA A 8 -30.40 -16.22 -26.06
CA ALA A 8 -29.09 -16.38 -25.44
C ALA A 8 -28.07 -15.33 -25.92
N SER A 9 -28.05 -15.01 -27.22
CA SER A 9 -27.16 -13.97 -27.76
C SER A 9 -27.51 -12.56 -27.27
N LEU A 10 -28.80 -12.25 -27.12
CA LEU A 10 -29.25 -10.95 -26.61
C LEU A 10 -28.98 -10.82 -25.11
N LEU A 11 -29.14 -11.89 -24.34
CA LEU A 11 -28.78 -11.93 -22.93
C LEU A 11 -27.27 -11.83 -22.73
N ALA A 12 -26.47 -12.52 -23.54
CA ALA A 12 -25.01 -12.42 -23.51
C ALA A 12 -24.54 -11.01 -23.88
N MET A 13 -25.08 -10.42 -24.95
CA MET A 13 -24.76 -9.03 -25.31
C MET A 13 -25.23 -8.03 -24.24
N GLY A 14 -26.42 -8.20 -23.68
CA GLY A 14 -26.93 -7.34 -22.60
C GLY A 14 -26.08 -7.44 -21.34
N GLY A 15 -25.67 -8.64 -20.95
CA GLY A 15 -24.80 -8.88 -19.79
C GLY A 15 -23.36 -8.37 -19.96
N ILE A 16 -22.91 -8.19 -21.20
CA ILE A 16 -21.57 -7.68 -21.53
C ILE A 16 -21.61 -6.16 -21.73
N VAL A 17 -22.49 -5.66 -22.59
CA VAL A 17 -22.55 -4.24 -23.00
C VAL A 17 -23.20 -3.39 -21.92
N GLY A 18 -24.19 -3.91 -21.20
CA GLY A 18 -24.90 -3.17 -20.16
C GLY A 18 -23.98 -2.64 -19.05
N PRO A 19 -23.20 -3.50 -18.38
CA PRO A 19 -22.28 -3.06 -17.34
C PRO A 19 -21.20 -2.07 -17.82
N VAL A 20 -20.69 -2.24 -19.05
CA VAL A 20 -19.70 -1.32 -19.64
C VAL A 20 -20.31 0.03 -19.95
N ALA A 21 -21.51 0.06 -20.54
CA ALA A 21 -22.24 1.30 -20.81
C ALA A 21 -22.62 2.02 -19.52
N PHE A 22 -23.05 1.28 -18.49
CA PHE A 22 -23.32 1.83 -17.16
C PHE A 22 -22.06 2.47 -16.56
N ALA A 23 -20.92 1.78 -16.61
CA ALA A 23 -19.65 2.33 -16.13
C ALA A 23 -19.32 3.66 -16.85
N ALA A 24 -19.42 3.71 -18.17
CA ALA A 24 -19.15 4.91 -18.95
C ALA A 24 -20.09 6.08 -18.62
N VAL A 25 -21.40 5.84 -18.59
CA VAL A 25 -22.41 6.87 -18.28
C VAL A 25 -22.20 7.40 -16.87
N ALA A 26 -22.01 6.50 -15.91
CA ALA A 26 -21.93 6.88 -14.52
C ALA A 26 -20.62 7.65 -14.21
N SER A 27 -19.51 7.34 -14.90
CA SER A 27 -18.28 8.14 -14.84
C SER A 27 -18.43 9.52 -15.46
N ALA A 28 -19.16 9.63 -16.58
CA ALA A 28 -19.42 10.93 -17.21
C ALA A 28 -20.22 11.86 -16.30
N LEU A 29 -21.15 11.31 -15.51
CA LEU A 29 -21.93 12.09 -14.54
C LEU A 29 -21.06 12.59 -13.38
N THR A 30 -20.19 11.73 -12.83
CA THR A 30 -19.34 12.12 -11.69
C THR A 30 -18.19 13.05 -12.08
N ALA A 31 -17.65 12.93 -13.29
CA ALA A 31 -16.58 13.81 -13.77
C ALA A 31 -17.01 15.28 -13.99
N THR A 32 -18.31 15.59 -13.88
CA THR A 32 -18.83 16.96 -13.97
C THR A 32 -19.12 17.61 -12.62
N GLU A 33 -19.03 16.88 -11.51
CA GLU A 33 -19.28 17.41 -10.17
C GLU A 33 -17.99 17.98 -9.56
N PRO A 34 -17.98 19.26 -9.13
CA PRO A 34 -16.80 19.85 -8.50
C PRO A 34 -16.51 19.14 -7.17
N HIS A 35 -15.40 18.41 -7.10
CA HIS A 35 -14.93 17.78 -5.87
C HIS A 35 -14.16 18.79 -5.02
N TYR A 36 -14.42 18.78 -3.71
CA TYR A 36 -13.62 19.52 -2.74
C TYR A 36 -12.43 18.65 -2.32
N ASP A 37 -11.22 19.21 -2.42
CA ASP A 37 -9.92 18.58 -2.24
C ASP A 37 -9.72 17.93 -0.85
N SER A 38 -10.14 16.67 -0.71
CA SER A 38 -9.55 15.78 0.28
C SER A 38 -8.96 14.57 -0.44
N PHE A 39 -7.74 14.18 -0.05
CA PHE A 39 -6.97 13.09 -0.68
C PHE A 39 -7.74 11.75 -0.66
N ASP A 40 -8.66 11.58 0.29
CA ASP A 40 -9.51 10.39 0.47
C ASP A 40 -10.72 10.32 -0.49
N GLU A 41 -11.06 11.38 -1.24
CA GLU A 41 -12.32 11.42 -2.00
C GLU A 41 -12.18 11.56 -3.52
N ASN A 42 -10.97 11.70 -4.06
CA ASN A 42 -10.79 11.84 -5.52
C ASN A 42 -10.96 10.49 -6.27
N GLU A 43 -11.40 10.52 -7.54
CA GLU A 43 -11.66 9.28 -8.30
C GLU A 43 -10.38 8.44 -8.55
N TYR A 44 -9.19 9.04 -8.43
CA TYR A 44 -7.91 8.34 -8.58
C TYR A 44 -7.60 7.44 -7.37
N SER A 45 -7.76 7.95 -6.15
CA SER A 45 -7.55 7.17 -4.92
C SER A 45 -8.57 6.04 -4.84
N ARG A 46 -9.84 6.33 -5.19
CA ARG A 46 -10.91 5.33 -5.27
C ARG A 46 -10.65 4.26 -6.34
N LEU A 47 -10.01 4.61 -7.46
CA LEU A 47 -9.57 3.64 -8.47
C LEU A 47 -8.49 2.70 -7.90
N VAL A 48 -7.49 3.27 -7.22
CA VAL A 48 -6.41 2.48 -6.60
C VAL A 48 -6.96 1.56 -5.51
N GLU A 49 -7.90 2.03 -4.70
CA GLU A 49 -8.59 1.21 -3.69
C GLU A 49 -9.39 0.06 -4.34
N ALA A 50 -10.19 0.35 -5.37
CA ALA A 50 -10.93 -0.68 -6.10
C ALA A 50 -10.02 -1.74 -6.73
N TYR A 51 -8.85 -1.33 -7.24
CA TYR A 51 -7.82 -2.25 -7.72
C TYR A 51 -7.27 -3.11 -6.58
N ARG A 52 -6.86 -2.50 -5.46
CA ARG A 52 -6.31 -3.20 -4.28
C ARG A 52 -7.30 -4.19 -3.68
N ALA A 53 -8.57 -3.84 -3.58
CA ALA A 53 -9.64 -4.70 -3.07
C ALA A 53 -9.85 -5.98 -3.89
N ARG A 54 -9.35 -6.02 -5.14
CA ARG A 54 -9.41 -7.18 -6.03
C ARG A 54 -8.10 -7.96 -6.11
N LEU A 55 -7.00 -7.46 -5.54
CA LEU A 55 -5.78 -8.23 -5.43
C LEU A 55 -6.00 -9.41 -4.48
N PRO A 56 -5.46 -10.60 -4.78
CA PRO A 56 -5.44 -11.67 -3.80
C PRO A 56 -4.69 -11.18 -2.55
N GLY A 57 -5.30 -11.35 -1.37
CA GLY A 57 -4.72 -10.92 -0.11
C GLY A 57 -3.28 -11.42 0.02
N LEU A 58 -2.36 -10.55 0.46
CA LEU A 58 -0.90 -10.74 0.59
C LEU A 58 -0.02 -10.39 -0.64
N ARG A 59 -0.54 -9.72 -1.69
CA ARG A 59 0.27 -9.23 -2.83
C ARG A 59 0.62 -7.73 -2.81
N LEU A 60 0.84 -7.14 -1.64
CA LEU A 60 1.67 -5.94 -1.57
C LEU A 60 3.13 -6.41 -1.48
N PHE A 61 3.76 -6.57 -2.65
CA PHE A 61 5.20 -6.42 -2.92
C PHE A 61 6.21 -6.60 -1.75
N MET A 62 6.14 -7.69 -1.01
CA MET A 62 7.21 -8.13 -0.11
C MET A 62 8.08 -9.18 -0.81
N THR A 63 8.82 -8.79 -1.84
CA THR A 63 9.84 -9.66 -2.48
C THR A 63 11.24 -9.45 -1.92
N ILE A 64 11.42 -8.50 -1.00
CA ILE A 64 12.68 -8.26 -0.32
C ILE A 64 12.58 -8.93 1.06
N ILE A 65 13.48 -9.88 1.32
CA ILE A 65 13.68 -10.42 2.66
C ILE A 65 14.28 -9.27 3.48
N PRO A 66 13.57 -8.73 4.48
CA PRO A 66 14.16 -7.69 5.32
C PRO A 66 15.40 -8.25 6.02
N PRO A 67 16.41 -7.40 6.33
CA PRO A 67 17.51 -7.81 7.19
C PRO A 67 16.97 -8.26 8.56
N GLU A 68 17.77 -9.03 9.30
CA GLU A 68 17.42 -9.43 10.67
C GLU A 68 17.21 -8.21 11.58
N ASP A 69 16.21 -8.26 12.45
CA ASP A 69 15.78 -7.15 13.31
C ASP A 69 16.93 -6.51 14.11
N GLY A 70 17.15 -5.21 13.90
CA GLY A 70 18.19 -4.41 14.53
C GLY A 70 19.48 -4.34 13.72
N LYS A 71 19.66 -5.22 12.73
CA LYS A 71 20.83 -5.23 11.85
C LYS A 71 20.82 -4.07 10.87
N GLU A 72 19.64 -3.64 10.42
CA GLU A 72 19.49 -2.43 9.60
C GLU A 72 19.97 -1.18 10.33
N CYS A 73 19.96 -1.21 11.66
CA CYS A 73 20.46 -0.13 12.51
C CYS A 73 21.91 -0.34 12.95
N GLY A 74 22.62 -1.33 12.38
CA GLY A 74 24.03 -1.60 12.69
C GLY A 74 24.27 -2.33 14.01
N TYR A 75 23.24 -2.87 14.65
CA TYR A 75 23.36 -3.68 15.86
C TYR A 75 23.46 -5.18 15.56
N ASP A 76 24.00 -5.94 16.51
CA ASP A 76 23.86 -7.40 16.53
C ASP A 76 22.44 -7.75 17.05
N PRO A 77 21.57 -8.39 16.24
CA PRO A 77 20.20 -8.74 16.62
C PRO A 77 20.10 -9.53 17.93
N GLN A 78 21.05 -10.44 18.18
CA GLN A 78 21.02 -11.29 19.37
C GLN A 78 21.47 -10.55 20.63
N ALA A 79 22.34 -9.55 20.49
CA ALA A 79 22.72 -8.67 21.60
C ALA A 79 21.60 -7.67 21.93
N LEU A 80 20.99 -7.08 20.89
CA LEU A 80 19.96 -6.06 21.02
C LEU A 80 18.64 -6.66 21.53
N PHE A 81 18.23 -7.78 20.96
CA PHE A 81 17.00 -8.50 21.29
C PHE A 81 17.29 -9.99 21.56
N PRO A 82 17.88 -10.36 22.69
CA PRO A 82 18.00 -11.77 23.08
C PRO A 82 16.63 -12.36 23.39
N ASP A 83 16.50 -13.66 23.18
CA ASP A 83 15.28 -14.42 23.51
C ASP A 83 14.00 -13.83 22.87
N GLN A 84 14.10 -13.36 21.62
CA GLN A 84 13.01 -12.73 20.85
C GLN A 84 11.68 -13.49 20.99
N ASP A 85 11.70 -14.80 20.78
CA ASP A 85 10.53 -15.66 20.88
C ASP A 85 9.88 -15.60 22.28
N ASN A 86 10.69 -15.66 23.33
CA ASN A 86 10.19 -15.56 24.70
C ASN A 86 9.63 -14.18 25.01
N GLN A 87 10.22 -13.11 24.45
CA GLN A 87 9.69 -11.75 24.61
C GLN A 87 8.32 -11.57 23.93
N VAL A 88 8.07 -12.24 22.80
CA VAL A 88 6.76 -12.25 22.14
C VAL A 88 5.74 -13.04 22.95
N LEU A 89 6.12 -14.23 23.43
CA LEU A 89 5.26 -15.06 24.28
C LEU A 89 4.90 -14.32 25.57
N ASP A 90 5.88 -13.75 26.25
CA ASP A 90 5.67 -12.97 27.47
C ASP A 90 4.73 -11.78 27.24
N SER A 91 4.90 -11.06 26.14
CA SER A 91 4.01 -9.94 25.81
C SER A 91 2.58 -10.39 25.59
N THR A 92 2.39 -11.52 24.91
CA THR A 92 1.08 -12.09 24.60
C THR A 92 0.39 -12.60 25.88
N ASP A 93 1.10 -13.38 26.69
CA ASP A 93 0.56 -14.03 27.87
C ASP A 93 0.31 -13.04 29.00
N LYS A 94 1.26 -12.13 29.24
CA LYS A 94 1.22 -11.16 30.35
C LYS A 94 0.57 -9.84 29.95
N ARG A 95 0.24 -9.65 28.67
CA ARG A 95 -0.26 -8.39 28.10
C ARG A 95 0.66 -7.21 28.44
N SER A 96 1.96 -7.45 28.42
CA SER A 96 2.97 -6.47 28.81
C SER A 96 3.83 -6.04 27.62
N PHE A 97 4.35 -4.83 27.67
CA PHE A 97 5.33 -4.35 26.71
C PHE A 97 6.66 -5.08 26.90
N THR A 98 7.30 -5.49 25.80
CA THR A 98 8.68 -5.97 25.76
C THR A 98 9.45 -5.20 24.69
N ASP A 99 10.77 -5.10 24.83
CA ASP A 99 11.62 -4.34 23.90
C ASP A 99 11.46 -4.86 22.47
N TYR A 100 11.44 -6.18 22.29
CA TYR A 100 11.27 -6.77 20.97
C TYR A 100 9.85 -6.57 20.39
N VAL A 101 8.79 -6.65 21.20
CA VAL A 101 7.44 -6.38 20.68
C VAL A 101 7.23 -4.90 20.34
N GLY A 102 7.86 -4.00 21.10
CA GLY A 102 7.90 -2.58 20.73
C GLY A 102 8.61 -2.35 19.40
N TYR A 103 9.73 -3.04 19.18
CA TYR A 103 10.43 -3.03 17.89
C TYR A 103 9.55 -3.54 16.75
N LEU A 104 8.90 -4.69 16.91
CA LEU A 104 7.97 -5.25 15.91
C LEU A 104 6.81 -4.31 15.60
N ALA A 105 6.29 -3.59 16.61
CA ALA A 105 5.26 -2.58 16.39
C ALA A 105 5.78 -1.42 15.54
N MET A 106 7.01 -0.98 15.79
CA MET A 106 7.66 0.07 15.00
C MET A 106 7.98 -0.36 13.57
N ASP A 107 8.47 -1.58 13.38
CA ASP A 107 8.72 -2.14 12.04
C ASP A 107 7.42 -2.27 11.24
N ARG A 108 6.33 -2.75 11.85
CA ARG A 108 5.01 -2.76 11.21
C ARG A 108 4.53 -1.38 10.84
N TRP A 109 4.70 -0.40 11.73
CA TRP A 109 4.38 1.00 11.43
C TRP A 109 5.19 1.49 10.22
N ARG A 110 6.51 1.29 10.20
CA ARG A 110 7.40 1.66 9.09
C ARG A 110 6.90 1.07 7.77
N ASN A 111 6.60 -0.22 7.75
CA ASN A 111 6.16 -0.90 6.54
C ASN A 111 4.78 -0.42 6.06
N ASN A 112 3.84 -0.17 6.98
CA ASN A 112 2.56 0.42 6.65
C ASN A 112 2.71 1.84 6.10
N SER A 113 3.54 2.67 6.73
CA SER A 113 3.79 4.04 6.26
C SER A 113 4.39 4.07 4.85
N ARG A 114 5.35 3.17 4.57
CA ARG A 114 5.92 3.00 3.22
C ARG A 114 4.90 2.51 2.19
N ASP A 115 4.03 1.58 2.57
CA ASP A 115 2.98 1.11 1.68
C ASP A 115 1.94 2.21 1.40
N ASP A 116 1.48 2.95 2.42
CA ASP A 116 0.56 4.08 2.29
C ASP A 116 1.11 5.15 1.36
N GLU A 117 2.38 5.44 1.49
CA GLU A 117 3.05 6.38 0.62
C GLU A 117 3.22 5.84 -0.81
N TYR A 118 3.59 4.58 -0.98
CA TYR A 118 3.64 3.98 -2.32
C TYR A 118 2.27 4.03 -3.00
N ILE A 119 1.19 3.85 -2.24
CA ILE A 119 -0.18 4.02 -2.72
C ILE A 119 -0.46 5.47 -3.12
N ALA A 120 0.00 6.44 -2.34
CA ALA A 120 -0.09 7.86 -2.71
C ALA A 120 0.68 8.15 -4.00
N ALA A 121 1.92 7.66 -4.15
CA ALA A 121 2.73 7.82 -5.35
C ALA A 121 2.09 7.18 -6.60
N ILE A 122 1.48 6.00 -6.46
CA ILE A 122 0.68 5.39 -7.53
C ILE A 122 -0.50 6.28 -7.90
N THR A 123 -1.21 6.81 -6.89
CA THR A 123 -2.37 7.69 -7.08
C THR A 123 -1.97 8.97 -7.82
N ASP A 124 -0.86 9.59 -7.44
CA ASP A 124 -0.33 10.78 -8.09
C ASP A 124 0.07 10.48 -9.54
N ASN A 125 0.82 9.39 -9.78
CA ASN A 125 1.20 8.96 -11.13
C ASN A 125 -0.01 8.73 -12.05
N ILE A 126 -1.08 8.14 -11.50
CA ILE A 126 -2.35 7.98 -12.22
C ILE A 126 -2.98 9.34 -12.50
N SER A 127 -3.06 10.23 -11.51
CA SER A 127 -3.70 11.56 -11.67
C SER A 127 -2.99 12.44 -12.71
N GLU A 128 -1.67 12.31 -12.85
CA GLU A 128 -0.89 13.03 -13.87
C GLU A 128 -1.13 12.52 -15.30
N ARG A 129 -1.60 11.28 -15.46
CA ARG A 129 -1.64 10.56 -16.75
C ARG A 129 -3.04 10.18 -17.20
N MET A 130 -4.03 10.32 -16.33
CA MET A 130 -5.41 9.94 -16.58
C MET A 130 -6.35 11.07 -16.21
N SER A 131 -7.42 11.22 -16.99
CA SER A 131 -8.53 12.07 -16.60
C SER A 131 -9.39 11.40 -15.52
N GLU A 132 -10.11 12.18 -14.71
CA GLU A 132 -11.08 11.67 -13.74
C GLU A 132 -12.15 10.76 -14.38
N PHE A 133 -12.54 11.07 -15.63
CA PHE A 133 -13.45 10.22 -16.39
C PHE A 133 -12.87 8.83 -16.62
N GLU A 134 -11.64 8.75 -17.10
CA GLU A 134 -10.97 7.47 -17.35
C GLU A 134 -10.75 6.71 -16.04
N ALA A 135 -10.37 7.41 -14.97
CA ALA A 135 -10.18 6.82 -13.66
C ALA A 135 -11.49 6.22 -13.12
N GLY A 136 -12.58 6.99 -13.14
CA GLY A 136 -13.90 6.53 -12.74
C GLY A 136 -14.42 5.38 -13.61
N PHE A 137 -14.15 5.41 -14.93
CA PHE A 137 -14.52 4.31 -15.84
C PHE A 137 -13.80 3.02 -15.46
N LEU A 138 -12.49 3.07 -15.26
CA LEU A 138 -11.72 1.90 -14.86
C LEU A 138 -12.17 1.37 -13.49
N ARG A 139 -12.45 2.26 -12.53
CA ARG A 139 -12.92 1.87 -11.19
C ARG A 139 -14.20 1.06 -11.28
N ARG A 140 -15.22 1.61 -11.96
CA ARG A 140 -16.51 0.94 -12.16
C ARG A 140 -16.37 -0.31 -13.03
N CYS A 141 -15.44 -0.32 -13.99
CA CYS A 141 -15.11 -1.52 -14.76
C CYS A 141 -14.61 -2.66 -13.85
N ILE A 142 -13.71 -2.35 -12.92
CA ILE A 142 -13.17 -3.32 -11.95
C ILE A 142 -14.26 -3.81 -11.00
N GLU A 143 -15.08 -2.89 -10.49
CA GLU A 143 -16.12 -3.20 -9.49
C GLU A 143 -17.28 -4.01 -10.07
N ALA A 144 -17.78 -3.63 -11.25
CA ALA A 144 -19.13 -4.03 -11.71
C ALA A 144 -19.16 -4.83 -13.02
N THR A 145 -18.01 -5.13 -13.64
CA THR A 145 -17.99 -5.80 -14.95
C THR A 145 -17.27 -7.15 -14.93
N VAL A 146 -17.62 -7.99 -15.91
CA VAL A 146 -16.91 -9.24 -16.19
C VAL A 146 -15.50 -9.04 -16.75
N PHE A 147 -15.15 -7.79 -17.12
CA PHE A 147 -13.84 -7.41 -17.65
C PHE A 147 -12.90 -6.86 -16.58
N SER A 148 -13.21 -7.09 -15.30
CA SER A 148 -12.42 -6.59 -14.17
C SER A 148 -10.92 -6.90 -14.33
N SER A 149 -10.54 -8.09 -14.77
CA SER A 149 -9.13 -8.46 -15.00
C SER A 149 -8.43 -7.60 -16.07
N ALA A 150 -9.11 -7.27 -17.17
CA ALA A 150 -8.56 -6.43 -18.23
C ALA A 150 -8.40 -4.98 -17.76
N CYS A 151 -9.39 -4.46 -17.03
CA CYS A 151 -9.33 -3.14 -16.44
C CYS A 151 -8.25 -3.05 -15.34
N MET A 152 -8.10 -4.09 -14.52
CA MET A 152 -7.01 -4.20 -13.54
C MET A 152 -5.64 -4.19 -14.23
N SER A 153 -5.45 -4.96 -15.31
CA SER A 153 -4.17 -4.98 -16.05
C SER A 153 -3.80 -3.59 -16.60
N ARG A 154 -4.80 -2.78 -16.99
CA ARG A 154 -4.57 -1.39 -17.39
C ARG A 154 -4.07 -0.52 -16.23
N VAL A 155 -4.69 -0.61 -15.05
CA VAL A 155 -4.28 0.12 -13.83
C VAL A 155 -2.88 -0.32 -13.38
N GLU A 156 -2.60 -1.61 -13.39
CA GLU A 156 -1.30 -2.19 -13.03
C GLU A 156 -0.16 -1.62 -13.87
N ALA A 157 -0.39 -1.42 -15.17
CA ALA A 157 0.62 -0.84 -16.07
C ALA A 157 1.02 0.60 -15.66
N PHE A 158 0.12 1.36 -15.03
CA PHE A 158 0.45 2.68 -14.47
C PHE A 158 1.14 2.54 -13.12
N GLY A 159 0.59 1.72 -12.22
CA GLY A 159 1.15 1.48 -10.89
C GLY A 159 2.60 0.96 -10.92
N ASN A 160 2.93 0.09 -11.88
CA ASN A 160 4.29 -0.44 -12.05
C ASN A 160 5.31 0.61 -12.54
N THR A 161 4.86 1.82 -12.90
CA THR A 161 5.76 2.93 -13.26
C THR A 161 5.99 3.92 -12.13
N ALA A 162 5.28 3.78 -11.00
CA ALA A 162 5.57 4.54 -9.79
C ALA A 162 6.80 3.96 -9.10
N GLU A 163 7.68 4.83 -8.60
CA GLU A 163 8.85 4.40 -7.84
C GLU A 163 8.42 3.96 -6.44
N ARG A 164 8.75 2.72 -6.07
CA ARG A 164 8.35 2.15 -4.77
C ARG A 164 9.17 2.66 -3.60
N PHE A 165 10.43 3.02 -3.86
CA PHE A 165 11.38 3.44 -2.84
C PHE A 165 12.12 4.69 -3.35
N ASP A 166 11.45 5.84 -3.33
CA ASP A 166 12.14 7.10 -3.57
C ASP A 166 12.91 7.51 -2.31
N HIS A 167 14.19 7.12 -2.28
CA HIS A 167 15.11 7.46 -1.21
C HIS A 167 15.59 8.93 -1.24
N ASN A 168 15.22 9.70 -2.27
CA ASN A 168 15.62 11.10 -2.44
C ASN A 168 14.48 12.09 -2.20
N ARG A 169 13.31 11.61 -1.79
CA ARG A 169 12.14 12.45 -1.52
C ARG A 169 12.39 13.42 -0.36
N GLU A 170 11.65 14.53 -0.37
CA GLU A 170 11.63 15.45 0.76
C GLU A 170 10.89 14.81 1.95
N PRO A 171 11.52 14.70 3.13
CA PRO A 171 10.87 14.10 4.28
C PRO A 171 9.72 14.99 4.78
N PHE A 172 8.66 14.36 5.29
CA PHE A 172 7.58 15.03 5.98
C PHE A 172 7.48 14.56 7.45
N PRO A 173 8.30 15.14 8.35
CA PRO A 173 8.55 14.58 9.68
C PRO A 173 7.33 14.49 10.59
N ILE A 174 6.31 15.33 10.35
CA ILE A 174 5.11 15.41 11.20
C ILE A 174 4.35 14.07 11.24
N ILE A 175 4.34 13.35 10.13
CA ILE A 175 3.68 12.03 10.02
C ILE A 175 4.69 10.88 9.85
N GLY A 176 5.99 11.18 9.97
CA GLY A 176 7.07 10.21 9.91
C GLY A 176 7.47 9.74 8.51
N TRP A 177 7.01 10.39 7.45
CA TRP A 177 7.37 10.03 6.07
C TRP A 177 8.78 10.47 5.72
N GLY A 178 9.54 9.57 5.10
CA GLY A 178 10.92 9.80 4.65
C GLY A 178 11.95 9.71 5.77
N ILE A 179 11.51 9.40 6.99
CA ILE A 179 12.36 9.25 8.18
C ILE A 179 12.02 7.98 8.97
N GLU A 180 11.37 7.00 8.33
CA GLU A 180 10.87 5.81 9.01
C GLU A 180 12.00 4.97 9.62
N ASP A 181 13.12 4.86 8.90
CA ASP A 181 14.29 4.12 9.36
C ASP A 181 14.96 4.83 10.55
N GLU A 182 15.05 6.16 10.52
CA GLU A 182 15.56 6.97 11.63
C GLU A 182 14.72 6.79 12.89
N ILE A 183 13.39 6.72 12.75
CA ILE A 183 12.47 6.48 13.88
C ILE A 183 12.68 5.07 14.45
N VAL A 184 12.74 4.04 13.60
CA VAL A 184 13.00 2.65 14.02
C VAL A 184 14.38 2.52 14.68
N CYS A 185 15.41 3.13 14.11
CA CYS A 185 16.76 3.06 14.64
C CYS A 185 16.94 3.90 15.91
N THR A 186 16.22 5.01 16.07
CA THR A 186 16.18 5.75 17.34
C THR A 186 15.55 4.89 18.45
N TYR A 187 14.53 4.08 18.12
CA TYR A 187 13.99 3.11 19.08
C TYR A 187 15.03 2.04 19.44
N ALA A 188 15.74 1.49 18.45
CA ALA A 188 16.82 0.53 18.65
C ALA A 188 17.95 1.10 19.52
N ASP A 189 18.35 2.35 19.32
CA ASP A 189 19.31 3.07 20.16
C ASP A 189 18.84 3.15 21.62
N GLY A 190 17.55 3.40 21.84
CA GLY A 190 16.96 3.39 23.18
C GLY A 190 17.02 2.02 23.86
N VAL A 191 16.81 0.95 23.11
CA VAL A 191 16.96 -0.44 23.60
C VAL A 191 18.44 -0.74 23.89
N ALA A 192 19.34 -0.35 22.98
CA ALA A 192 20.79 -0.52 23.13
C ALA A 192 21.29 0.19 24.40
N ALA A 193 20.87 1.43 24.63
CA ALA A 193 21.20 2.19 25.83
C ALA A 193 20.75 1.49 27.12
N ARG A 194 19.50 0.97 27.17
CA ARG A 194 19.00 0.19 28.33
C ARG A 194 19.85 -1.05 28.61
N ARG A 195 20.46 -1.62 27.58
CA ARG A 195 21.27 -2.83 27.63
C ARG A 195 22.77 -2.56 27.74
N SER A 196 23.18 -1.30 27.88
CA SER A 196 24.60 -0.89 27.90
C SER A 196 25.37 -1.35 26.65
N ILE A 197 24.68 -1.43 25.51
CA ILE A 197 25.29 -1.68 24.20
C ILE A 197 25.77 -0.32 23.65
N PRO A 198 27.01 -0.22 23.14
CA PRO A 198 27.50 1.02 22.53
C PRO A 198 26.56 1.50 21.42
N LEU A 199 26.16 2.77 21.48
CA LEU A 199 25.32 3.38 20.44
C LEU A 199 26.09 3.48 19.12
N ARG A 200 25.36 3.36 18.01
CA ARG A 200 25.92 3.59 16.68
C ARG A 200 26.47 5.02 16.57
N SER A 201 27.64 5.17 15.94
CA SER A 201 28.14 6.49 15.56
C SER A 201 27.37 6.99 14.33
N PRO A 202 26.86 8.25 14.32
CA PRO A 202 26.10 8.80 13.19
C PRO A 202 26.91 8.94 11.89
N GLU A 203 28.19 8.59 11.86
CA GLU A 203 29.10 8.75 10.71
C GLU A 203 29.19 7.53 9.78
N SER A 204 28.41 6.46 9.99
CA SER A 204 28.55 5.20 9.23
C SER A 204 27.75 5.11 7.92
N GLU A 205 26.99 6.13 7.55
CA GLU A 205 26.23 6.19 6.29
C GLU A 205 26.46 7.54 5.59
N LYS A 206 27.53 7.60 4.79
CA LYS A 206 27.66 8.51 3.64
C LYS A 206 28.08 7.70 2.42
#